data_AF-A0A163TCK8-F1
#
_entry.id   AF-A0A163TCK8-F1
#
_cell.length_a   1.000
_cell.length_b   1.000
_cell.length_c   1.000
_cell.angle_alpha   90.00
_cell.angle_beta   90.00
_cell.angle_gamma   90.00
#
_symmetry.space_group_name_H-M   'P 1'
#
loop_
_entity.id
_entity.type
_entity.pdbx_description
1 polymer ?
#
loop_
_entity_poly.entity_id
_entity_poly.type
_entity_poly.pdbx_seq_one_letter_code
_entity_poly.pdbx_strand_id
1 'polypeptide(L)'
;MSSLSFEMWLQSRLTAHGFACGLIDGEIGPKTLHALRGFQTARGLPITSQADEATVTALKAASSRVPVEVSGFIPDRDSDLPDDRRKTLWPRQKDVLSFYGPVGTGQTRVEVPWGMRLAWDLDVPVRTITLHSKVAASAERAFHKIRGLYSDRQIKDLGLDLFGGSLNVRRMRGGSR
;
A
#
# COMPACT_ATOMS: atom_id res chain seq x y z
N MET A 1 17.71 24.00 -21.80
CA MET A 1 17.22 23.36 -20.56
C MET A 1 16.59 24.45 -19.73
N SER A 2 15.27 24.59 -19.78
CA SER A 2 14.55 25.61 -19.01
C SER A 2 14.71 25.29 -17.53
N SER A 3 15.37 26.18 -16.76
CA SER A 3 15.44 26.05 -15.30
C SER A 3 14.04 26.09 -14.73
N LEU A 4 13.73 25.18 -13.79
CA LEU A 4 12.50 25.27 -13.00
C LEU A 4 12.51 26.61 -12.25
N SER A 5 11.47 27.43 -12.41
CA SER A 5 11.36 28.68 -11.65
C SER A 5 11.12 28.38 -10.16
N PHE A 6 11.38 29.36 -9.30
CA PHE A 6 11.12 29.24 -7.87
C PHE A 6 9.63 29.01 -7.59
N GLU A 7 8.75 29.65 -8.36
CA GLU A 7 7.31 29.56 -8.26
C GLU A 7 6.81 28.16 -8.64
N MET A 8 7.32 27.59 -9.72
CA MET A 8 7.03 26.20 -10.11
C MET A 8 7.52 25.21 -9.06
N TRP A 9 8.72 25.45 -8.50
CA TRP A 9 9.24 24.66 -7.39
C TRP A 9 8.32 24.75 -6.17
N LEU A 10 7.87 25.95 -5.80
CA LEU A 10 6.98 26.20 -4.68
C LEU A 10 5.64 25.46 -4.83
N GLN A 11 4.96 25.62 -5.98
CA GLN A 11 3.70 24.94 -6.28
C GLN A 11 3.85 23.41 -6.24
N SER A 12 4.95 22.89 -6.78
CA SER A 12 5.29 21.46 -6.75
C SER A 12 5.45 20.94 -5.32
N ARG A 13 6.21 21.66 -4.47
CA ARG A 13 6.42 21.27 -3.08
C ARG A 13 5.16 21.37 -2.24
N LEU A 14 4.37 22.43 -2.39
CA LEU A 14 3.09 22.57 -1.69
C LEU A 14 2.15 21.41 -2.02
N THR A 15 2.04 21.07 -3.31
CA THR A 15 1.24 19.92 -3.78
C THR A 15 1.77 18.61 -3.21
N ALA A 16 3.08 18.40 -3.22
CA ALA A 16 3.71 17.22 -2.62
C ALA A 16 3.38 17.09 -1.13
N HIS A 17 3.31 18.20 -0.39
CA HIS A 17 2.91 18.27 1.02
C HIS A 17 1.40 18.18 1.29
N GLY A 18 0.59 17.95 0.25
CA GLY A 18 -0.86 17.78 0.36
C GLY A 18 -1.66 19.08 0.29
N PHE A 19 -1.03 20.21 -0.07
CA PHE A 19 -1.68 21.51 -0.24
C PHE A 19 -1.76 21.84 -1.72
N ALA A 20 -2.85 21.42 -2.37
CA ALA A 20 -2.99 21.54 -3.82
C ALA A 20 -3.05 23.01 -4.28
N CYS A 21 -2.13 23.41 -5.17
CA CYS A 21 -2.10 24.75 -5.76
C CYS A 21 -2.81 24.84 -7.12
N GLY A 22 -3.17 23.70 -7.72
CA GLY A 22 -3.63 23.63 -9.11
C GLY A 22 -2.50 23.21 -10.06
N LEU A 23 -2.47 23.78 -11.26
CA LEU A 23 -1.40 23.55 -12.23
C LEU A 23 -0.07 24.10 -11.71
N ILE A 24 1.03 23.42 -12.05
CA ILE A 24 2.39 23.89 -11.77
C ILE A 24 2.86 24.71 -12.97
N ASP A 25 2.39 25.95 -13.05
CA ASP A 25 2.59 26.88 -14.15
C ASP A 25 3.56 28.04 -13.80
N GLY A 26 3.94 28.16 -12.53
CA GLY A 26 4.76 29.27 -12.02
C GLY A 26 3.98 30.54 -11.71
N GLU A 27 2.65 30.54 -11.86
CA GLU A 27 1.81 31.70 -11.54
C GLU A 27 1.29 31.63 -10.09
N ILE A 28 1.65 32.63 -9.28
CA ILE A 28 1.21 32.71 -7.88
C ILE A 28 -0.19 33.32 -7.81
N GLY A 29 -1.20 32.49 -8.07
CA GLY A 29 -2.62 32.84 -7.96
C GLY A 29 -3.23 32.61 -6.56
N PRO A 30 -4.53 32.92 -6.40
CA PRO A 30 -5.26 32.75 -5.14
C PRO A 30 -5.21 31.33 -4.58
N LYS A 31 -5.17 30.31 -5.44
CA LYS A 31 -5.06 28.89 -5.03
C LYS A 31 -3.70 28.59 -4.39
N THR A 32 -2.61 29.07 -4.99
CA THR A 32 -1.25 28.95 -4.44
C THR A 32 -1.12 29.66 -3.11
N LEU A 33 -1.68 30.87 -2.98
CA LEU A 33 -1.70 31.61 -1.72
C LEU A 33 -2.50 30.88 -0.63
N HIS A 34 -3.65 30.31 -0.98
CA HIS A 34 -4.45 29.52 -0.05
C HIS A 34 -3.72 28.26 0.42
N ALA A 35 -3.10 27.53 -0.51
CA ALA A 35 -2.27 26.37 -0.20
C ALA A 35 -1.11 26.72 0.73
N LEU A 36 -0.47 27.87 0.49
CA LEU A 36 0.65 28.34 1.30
C LEU A 36 0.23 28.71 2.73
N ARG A 37 -0.91 29.40 2.90
CA ARG A 37 -1.49 29.65 4.23
C ARG A 37 -1.86 28.37 4.95
N GLY A 38 -2.45 27.41 4.22
CA GLY A 38 -2.78 26.09 4.75
C GLY A 38 -1.53 25.35 5.24
N PHE A 39 -0.45 25.37 4.45
CA PHE A 39 0.83 24.77 4.80
C PHE A 39 1.45 25.42 6.03
N GLN A 40 1.50 26.76 6.07
CA GLN A 40 2.02 27.51 7.23
C GLN A 40 1.23 27.18 8.49
N THR A 41 -0.10 27.18 8.41
CA THR A 41 -0.98 26.82 9.54
C THR A 41 -0.72 25.39 10.02
N ALA A 42 -0.65 24.43 9.10
CA ALA A 42 -0.44 23.01 9.42
C ALA A 42 0.96 22.73 10.00
N ARG A 43 1.94 23.60 9.75
CA ARG A 43 3.30 23.50 10.27
C ARG A 43 3.57 24.41 11.47
N GLY A 44 2.56 25.15 11.95
CA GLY A 44 2.72 26.09 13.07
C GLY A 44 3.62 27.28 12.75
N LEU A 45 3.76 27.64 11.46
CA LEU A 45 4.53 28.78 11.00
C LEU A 45 3.68 30.06 11.00
N PRO A 46 4.29 31.24 11.08
CA PRO A 46 3.59 32.50 10.85
C PRO A 46 2.89 32.52 9.48
N ILE A 47 1.61 32.90 9.45
CA ILE A 47 0.78 32.91 8.23
C ILE A 47 1.06 34.17 7.41
N THR A 48 2.27 34.26 6.86
CA THR A 48 2.73 35.43 6.09
C THR A 48 2.17 35.46 4.67
N SER A 49 1.60 34.35 4.19
CA SER A 49 1.21 34.18 2.78
C SER A 49 2.37 34.35 1.80
N GLN A 50 3.61 34.24 2.27
CA GLN A 50 4.84 34.33 1.51
C GLN A 50 5.72 33.11 1.78
N ALA A 51 6.49 32.67 0.78
CA ALA A 51 7.47 31.62 0.95
C ALA A 51 8.76 32.19 1.59
N ASP A 52 8.66 32.63 2.83
CA ASP A 52 9.80 33.09 3.64
C ASP A 52 10.79 31.94 3.93
N GLU A 53 11.95 32.28 4.49
CA GLU A 53 13.02 31.32 4.74
C GLU A 53 12.56 30.12 5.59
N ALA A 54 11.70 30.36 6.59
CA ALA A 54 11.13 29.32 7.43
C ALA A 54 10.19 28.40 6.63
N THR A 55 9.32 28.98 5.80
CA THR A 55 8.40 28.24 4.92
C THR A 55 9.17 27.44 3.87
N VAL A 56 10.19 28.01 3.24
CA VAL A 56 11.06 27.33 2.25
C VAL A 56 11.81 26.18 2.90
N THR A 57 12.33 26.37 4.11
CA THR A 57 13.03 25.31 4.87
C THR A 57 12.08 24.16 5.19
N ALA A 58 10.88 24.47 5.66
CA ALA A 58 9.85 23.47 5.93
C ALA A 58 9.40 22.73 4.64
N LEU A 59 9.31 23.45 3.52
CA LEU A 59 8.97 22.87 2.21
C LEU A 59 10.10 22.04 1.62
N LYS A 60 11.37 22.22 2.01
CA LYS A 60 12.49 21.36 1.59
C LYS A 60 12.49 20.01 2.31
N ALA A 61 11.93 19.94 3.52
CA ALA A 61 11.82 18.69 4.28
C ALA A 61 10.99 17.64 3.54
N ALA A 62 11.24 16.35 3.80
CA ALA A 62 10.51 15.28 3.13
C ALA A 62 8.99 15.40 3.37
N SER A 63 8.21 15.19 2.30
CA SER A 63 6.74 15.21 2.40
C SER A 63 6.15 13.91 2.97
N SER A 64 6.95 12.85 3.00
CA SER A 64 6.50 11.56 3.50
C SER A 64 6.11 11.64 4.98
N ARG A 65 4.88 11.27 5.30
CA ARG A 65 4.42 10.96 6.67
C ARG A 65 4.93 9.61 7.15
N VAL A 66 5.57 8.83 6.27
CA VAL A 66 6.18 7.55 6.60
C VAL A 66 7.60 7.82 7.09
N PRO A 67 7.94 7.45 8.33
CA PRO A 67 9.31 7.56 8.83
C PRO A 67 10.28 6.88 7.87
N VAL A 68 11.45 7.49 7.63
CA VAL A 68 12.47 6.94 6.73
C VAL A 68 12.85 5.50 7.11
N GLU A 69 12.82 5.18 8.40
CA GLU A 69 13.04 3.82 8.92
C GLU A 69 12.01 2.78 8.42
N VAL A 70 10.77 3.21 8.19
CA VAL A 70 9.69 2.35 7.64
C VAL A 70 9.81 2.26 6.12
N SER A 71 10.23 3.34 5.45
CA SER A 71 10.50 3.34 4.01
C SER A 71 11.69 2.44 3.64
N GLY A 72 12.70 2.32 4.50
CA GLY A 72 13.84 1.42 4.29
C GLY A 72 13.49 -0.06 4.42
N PHE A 73 12.35 -0.40 5.02
CA PHE A 73 11.88 -1.78 5.18
C PHE A 73 10.96 -2.24 4.04
N ILE A 74 10.44 -1.33 3.21
CA ILE A 74 9.68 -1.68 2.02
C ILE A 74 10.68 -1.78 0.87
N PRO A 75 11.17 -2.97 0.50
CA PRO A 75 12.03 -3.10 -0.67
C PRO A 75 11.29 -2.55 -1.88
N ASP A 76 12.00 -1.80 -2.72
CA ASP A 76 11.49 -1.38 -4.02
C ASP A 76 11.08 -2.64 -4.79
N ARG A 77 9.79 -2.75 -5.07
CA ARG A 77 9.18 -3.95 -5.68
C ARG A 77 9.81 -4.26 -7.05
N ASP A 78 10.30 -3.23 -7.73
CA ASP A 78 10.87 -3.33 -9.06
C ASP A 78 12.43 -3.35 -9.01
N SER A 79 13.02 -3.38 -7.81
CA SER A 79 14.45 -3.59 -7.65
C SER A 79 14.80 -5.08 -7.74
N ASP A 80 15.51 -5.45 -8.81
CA ASP A 80 16.11 -6.77 -8.99
C ASP A 80 17.27 -6.97 -8.00
N LEU A 81 16.94 -7.19 -6.72
CA LEU A 81 17.93 -7.63 -5.75
C LEU A 81 18.44 -9.02 -6.16
N PRO A 82 19.76 -9.28 -6.12
CA PRO A 82 20.31 -10.59 -6.44
C PRO A 82 19.63 -11.67 -5.61
N ASP A 83 19.12 -12.71 -6.28
CA ASP A 83 18.47 -13.90 -5.69
C ASP A 83 19.21 -14.30 -4.41
N ASP A 84 18.59 -14.02 -3.25
CA ASP A 84 19.14 -14.33 -1.95
C ASP A 84 19.38 -15.84 -1.93
N ARG A 85 20.64 -16.26 -2.06
CA ARG A 85 21.08 -17.66 -2.23
C ARG A 85 20.72 -18.55 -1.04
N ARG A 86 19.98 -18.06 -0.04
CA ARG A 86 19.17 -18.90 0.83
C ARG A 86 18.36 -19.82 -0.07
N LYS A 87 18.68 -21.13 -0.10
CA LYS A 87 17.84 -22.17 -0.73
C LYS A 87 16.41 -21.94 -0.26
N THR A 88 15.62 -21.22 -1.05
CA THR A 88 14.28 -20.86 -0.67
C THR A 88 13.50 -22.16 -0.67
N LEU A 89 12.69 -22.39 0.38
CA LEU A 89 11.69 -23.46 0.38
C LEU A 89 10.69 -23.33 -0.78
N TRP A 90 10.78 -22.25 -1.56
CA TRP A 90 9.86 -21.81 -2.56
C TRP A 90 10.38 -22.13 -3.97
N PRO A 91 9.55 -22.72 -4.83
CA PRO A 91 9.96 -23.10 -6.18
C PRO A 91 10.17 -21.86 -7.06
N ARG A 92 11.05 -21.98 -8.07
CA ARG A 92 11.06 -21.02 -9.18
C ARG A 92 9.80 -21.21 -10.03
N GLN A 93 9.45 -20.21 -10.84
CA GLN A 93 8.24 -20.24 -11.68
C GLN A 93 8.12 -21.53 -12.52
N LYS A 94 9.23 -21.99 -13.12
CA LYS A 94 9.27 -23.23 -13.91
C LYS A 94 8.99 -24.51 -13.11
N ASP A 95 9.21 -24.47 -11.79
CA ASP A 95 9.10 -25.61 -10.88
C ASP A 95 7.80 -25.57 -10.04
N VAL A 96 6.93 -24.56 -10.25
CA VAL A 96 5.68 -24.40 -9.48
C VAL A 96 4.77 -25.61 -9.62
N LEU A 97 4.60 -26.13 -10.84
CA LEU A 97 3.70 -27.26 -11.08
C LEU A 97 4.23 -28.56 -10.46
N SER A 98 5.54 -28.82 -10.55
CA SER A 98 6.14 -30.01 -9.93
C SER A 98 6.16 -29.90 -8.40
N PHE A 99 6.34 -28.68 -7.88
CA PHE A 99 6.37 -28.45 -6.45
C PHE A 99 4.97 -28.49 -5.80
N TYR A 100 3.97 -27.80 -6.34
CA TYR A 100 2.63 -27.75 -5.76
C TYR A 100 1.67 -28.82 -6.31
N GLY A 101 1.97 -29.39 -7.47
CA GLY A 101 1.07 -30.29 -8.18
C GLY A 101 0.01 -29.56 -9.01
N PRO A 102 -0.89 -30.32 -9.67
CA PRO A 102 -1.94 -29.76 -10.52
C PRO A 102 -2.89 -28.82 -9.79
N VAL A 103 -3.48 -27.87 -10.53
CA VAL A 103 -4.48 -26.93 -9.98
C VAL A 103 -5.65 -27.70 -9.36
N GLY A 104 -6.08 -27.29 -8.16
CA GLY A 104 -7.17 -27.94 -7.43
C GLY A 104 -6.74 -29.14 -6.58
N THR A 105 -5.46 -29.51 -6.63
CA THR A 105 -4.91 -30.54 -5.73
C THR A 105 -4.24 -29.90 -4.51
N GLY A 106 -4.08 -30.67 -3.44
CA GLY A 106 -3.31 -30.24 -2.25
C GLY A 106 -3.92 -29.08 -1.46
N GLN A 107 -5.21 -28.77 -1.63
CA GLN A 107 -5.86 -27.70 -0.88
C GLN A 107 -6.17 -28.10 0.57
N THR A 108 -6.07 -27.14 1.47
CA THR A 108 -6.53 -27.23 2.86
C THR A 108 -7.22 -25.93 3.26
N ARG A 109 -7.99 -25.97 4.36
CA ARG A 109 -8.60 -24.79 4.96
C ARG A 109 -7.76 -24.33 6.16
N VAL A 110 -7.61 -23.03 6.27
CA VAL A 110 -6.99 -22.35 7.41
C VAL A 110 -8.00 -21.39 8.01
N GLU A 111 -8.06 -21.35 9.34
CA GLU A 111 -8.87 -20.38 10.07
C GLU A 111 -8.14 -19.05 10.18
N VAL A 112 -8.90 -17.97 10.00
CA VAL A 112 -8.42 -16.62 10.19
C VAL A 112 -8.84 -16.14 11.59
N PRO A 113 -7.91 -15.66 12.43
CA PRO A 113 -8.18 -15.31 13.82
C PRO A 113 -8.90 -13.94 13.98
N TRP A 114 -9.67 -13.51 12.97
CA TRP A 114 -10.59 -12.38 13.04
C TRP A 114 -11.80 -12.64 12.15
N GLY A 115 -12.89 -11.92 12.42
CA GLY A 115 -14.10 -12.04 11.61
C GLY A 115 -13.89 -11.48 10.21
N MET A 116 -14.14 -12.29 9.19
CA MET A 116 -14.15 -11.86 7.79
C MET A 116 -15.58 -11.87 7.21
N ARG A 117 -15.76 -11.18 6.08
CA ARG A 117 -17.04 -11.03 5.37
C ARG A 117 -16.79 -11.10 3.87
N LEU A 118 -17.74 -11.59 3.05
CA LEU A 118 -17.54 -11.58 1.59
C LEU A 118 -17.47 -10.16 1.06
N ALA A 119 -16.52 -9.90 0.16
CA ALA A 119 -16.29 -8.56 -0.37
C ALA A 119 -17.47 -8.05 -1.22
N TRP A 120 -18.24 -8.95 -1.83
CA TRP A 120 -19.43 -8.62 -2.64
C TRP A 120 -20.76 -8.83 -1.90
N ASP A 121 -20.72 -9.33 -0.66
CA ASP A 121 -21.91 -9.50 0.19
C ASP A 121 -21.48 -9.43 1.66
N LEU A 122 -21.58 -8.23 2.23
CA LEU A 122 -21.02 -7.90 3.54
C LEU A 122 -21.75 -8.60 4.70
N ASP A 123 -22.93 -9.18 4.47
CA ASP A 123 -23.71 -9.88 5.47
C ASP A 123 -23.29 -11.35 5.61
N VAL A 124 -22.49 -11.86 4.68
CA VAL A 124 -22.02 -13.25 4.69
C VAL A 124 -20.71 -13.37 5.46
N PRO A 125 -20.69 -13.97 6.67
CA PRO A 125 -19.47 -14.14 7.43
C PRO A 125 -18.59 -15.24 6.82
N VAL A 126 -17.28 -15.03 6.91
CA VAL A 126 -16.24 -15.97 6.49
C VAL A 126 -15.30 -16.19 7.66
N ARG A 127 -14.97 -17.46 7.91
CA ARG A 127 -14.05 -17.86 8.99
C ARG A 127 -12.81 -18.62 8.50
N THR A 128 -12.92 -19.20 7.31
CA THR A 128 -11.89 -20.06 6.73
C THR A 128 -11.52 -19.61 5.34
N ILE A 129 -10.23 -19.68 5.02
CA ILE A 129 -9.68 -19.49 3.69
C ILE A 129 -9.12 -20.82 3.20
N THR A 130 -9.34 -21.15 1.92
CA THR A 130 -8.71 -22.31 1.29
C THR A 130 -7.40 -21.91 0.60
N LEU A 131 -6.33 -22.65 0.86
CA LEU A 131 -4.98 -22.46 0.31
C LEU A 131 -4.27 -23.80 0.13
N HIS A 132 -3.07 -23.83 -0.45
CA HIS A 132 -2.31 -25.08 -0.59
C HIS A 132 -1.71 -25.55 0.74
N SER A 133 -1.72 -26.84 1.03
CA SER A 133 -1.22 -27.45 2.28
C SER A 133 0.21 -27.02 2.63
N LYS A 134 1.11 -27.01 1.64
CA LYS A 134 2.49 -26.52 1.78
C LYS A 134 2.63 -25.07 2.28
N VAL A 135 1.61 -24.22 2.09
CA VAL A 135 1.65 -22.81 2.53
C VAL A 135 0.84 -22.54 3.79
N ALA A 136 0.05 -23.51 4.25
CA ALA A 136 -0.90 -23.35 5.36
C ALA A 136 -0.24 -22.86 6.64
N ALA A 137 0.80 -23.56 7.10
CA ALA A 137 1.53 -23.18 8.31
C ALA A 137 2.16 -21.78 8.20
N SER A 138 2.57 -21.36 6.99
CA SER A 138 3.12 -20.02 6.78
C SER A 138 2.03 -18.94 6.86
N ALA A 139 0.87 -19.21 6.26
CA ALA A 139 -0.28 -18.32 6.32
C ALA A 139 -0.79 -18.16 7.76
N GLU A 140 -0.92 -19.26 8.51
CA GLU A 140 -1.32 -19.25 9.92
C GLU A 140 -0.41 -18.36 10.76
N ARG A 141 0.92 -18.49 10.62
CA ARG A 141 1.87 -17.61 11.32
C ARG A 141 1.67 -16.14 10.97
N ALA A 142 1.46 -15.84 9.69
CA ALA A 142 1.21 -14.47 9.25
C ALA A 142 -0.10 -13.93 9.85
N PHE A 143 -1.17 -14.72 9.84
CA PHE A 143 -2.46 -14.33 10.42
C PHE A 143 -2.36 -14.09 11.92
N HIS A 144 -1.72 -14.98 12.68
CA HIS A 144 -1.52 -14.76 14.12
C HIS A 144 -0.69 -13.51 14.40
N LYS A 145 0.32 -13.22 13.58
CA LYS A 145 1.10 -11.99 13.69
C LYS A 145 0.25 -10.74 13.42
N ILE A 146 -0.57 -10.75 12.37
CA ILE A 146 -1.50 -9.64 12.04
C ILE A 146 -2.47 -9.42 13.19
N ARG A 147 -3.07 -10.50 13.72
CA ARG A 147 -3.98 -10.43 14.87
C ARG A 147 -3.35 -9.79 16.10
N GLY A 148 -2.07 -10.10 16.37
CA GLY A 148 -1.33 -9.50 17.49
C GLY A 148 -0.96 -8.03 17.29
N LEU A 149 -0.93 -7.54 16.04
CA LEU A 149 -0.54 -6.17 15.70
C LEU A 149 -1.74 -5.22 15.53
N TYR A 150 -2.89 -5.75 15.09
CA TYR A 150 -4.05 -4.93 14.73
C TYR A 150 -5.28 -5.28 15.56
N SER A 151 -5.98 -4.25 16.03
CA SER A 151 -7.32 -4.36 16.60
C SER A 151 -8.37 -4.63 15.52
N ASP A 152 -9.57 -5.06 15.92
CA ASP A 152 -10.68 -5.34 14.98
C ASP A 152 -11.05 -4.11 14.14
N ARG A 153 -11.00 -2.94 14.77
CA ARG A 153 -11.25 -1.66 14.10
C ARG A 153 -10.21 -1.40 13.02
N GLN A 154 -8.93 -1.58 13.31
CA GLN A 154 -7.86 -1.37 12.33
C GLN A 154 -7.91 -2.38 11.20
N ILE A 155 -8.22 -3.65 11.50
CA ILE A 155 -8.44 -4.69 10.48
C ILE A 155 -9.55 -4.25 9.52
N LYS A 156 -10.67 -3.75 10.05
CA LYS A 156 -11.80 -3.25 9.26
C LYS A 156 -11.46 -1.99 8.47
N ASP A 157 -10.79 -1.02 9.09
CA ASP A 157 -10.40 0.25 8.46
C ASP A 157 -9.41 0.02 7.30
N LEU A 158 -8.57 -1.02 7.41
CA LEU A 158 -7.65 -1.48 6.36
C LEU A 158 -8.31 -2.42 5.33
N GLY A 159 -9.55 -2.85 5.55
CA GLY A 159 -10.26 -3.80 4.69
C GLY A 159 -9.72 -5.23 4.74
N LEU A 160 -8.94 -5.59 5.78
CA LEU A 160 -8.38 -6.93 5.96
C LEU A 160 -9.43 -7.98 6.37
N ASP A 161 -10.66 -7.53 6.67
CA ASP A 161 -11.81 -8.38 6.91
C ASP A 161 -12.59 -8.74 5.64
N LEU A 162 -12.27 -8.14 4.48
CA LEU A 162 -12.98 -8.39 3.22
C LEU A 162 -12.40 -9.60 2.48
N PHE A 163 -13.24 -10.59 2.19
CA PHE A 163 -12.85 -11.82 1.51
C PHE A 163 -13.27 -11.84 0.04
N GLY A 164 -12.28 -11.88 -0.85
CA GLY A 164 -12.49 -12.02 -2.30
C GLY A 164 -12.67 -13.46 -2.78
N GLY A 165 -12.62 -14.46 -1.89
CA GLY A 165 -12.69 -15.87 -2.25
C GLY A 165 -11.33 -16.56 -2.37
N SER A 166 -11.38 -17.89 -2.44
CA SER A 166 -10.23 -18.77 -2.69
C SER A 166 -10.37 -19.44 -4.06
N LEU A 167 -9.33 -20.17 -4.47
CA LEU A 167 -9.35 -20.98 -5.70
C LEU A 167 -10.61 -21.86 -5.75
N ASN A 168 -11.42 -21.64 -6.79
CA ASN A 168 -12.60 -22.43 -7.11
C ASN A 168 -12.44 -23.01 -8.52
N VAL A 169 -12.16 -24.31 -8.62
CA VAL A 169 -11.98 -24.99 -9.90
C VAL A 169 -13.35 -25.24 -10.52
N ARG A 170 -13.67 -24.46 -11.55
CA ARG A 170 -14.92 -24.54 -12.30
C ARG A 170 -14.67 -24.47 -13.79
N ARG A 171 -15.60 -25.03 -14.57
CA ARG A 171 -15.61 -24.86 -16.03
C ARG A 171 -15.81 -23.38 -16.36
N MET A 172 -15.03 -22.87 -17.31
CA MET A 172 -15.25 -21.51 -17.83
C MET A 172 -16.65 -21.41 -18.43
N ARG A 173 -17.39 -20.38 -18.03
CA ARG A 173 -18.74 -20.12 -18.55
C ARG A 173 -18.62 -19.82 -20.05
N GLY A 174 -19.24 -20.66 -20.89
CA GLY A 174 -19.20 -20.56 -22.36
C GLY A 174 -18.04 -21.29 -23.05
N GLY A 175 -17.17 -22.02 -22.33
CA GLY A 175 -16.04 -22.73 -22.94
C GLY A 175 -16.41 -24.09 -23.56
N SER A 176 -16.06 -24.31 -24.82
CA SER A 176 -16.07 -25.63 -25.48
C SER A 176 -14.72 -26.32 -25.30
N ARG A 177 -14.67 -27.20 -24.28
CA ARG A 177 -13.64 -28.20 -23.94
C ARG A 177 -12.19 -27.71 -23.81
#